data_AF-A0A5M8RV62-F1
#
_entry.id   AF-A0A5M8RV62-F1
#
_cell.length_a   1.000
_cell.length_b   1.000
_cell.length_c   1.000
_cell.angle_alpha   90.00
_cell.angle_beta   90.00
_cell.angle_gamma   90.00
#
_symmetry.space_group_name_H-M   'P 1'
#
loop_
_entity.id
_entity.type
_entity.pdbx_description
1 polymer ?
#
loop_
_entity_poly.entity_id
_entity_poly.type
_entity_poly.pdbx_seq_one_letter_code
_entity_poly.pdbx_strand_id
1 'polypeptide(L)'
;MIWEKTVLYGIQGTLVIKKEQLTHLKNCKSELAITKEEFEDSKSSIKKPGLSSTTWQGSLADSFKNVRNDMKSAYNDICGKQLNEVFKKLNERIASLNDEIHSLGQDISSLKKKIEKLEKEEKEARR
;
A
#
# COMPACT_ATOMS: atom_id res chain seq x y z
N MET A 1 34.22 12.45 14.79
CA MET A 1 33.82 13.06 13.50
C MET A 1 33.64 12.04 12.36
N ILE A 2 34.61 11.14 12.12
CA ILE A 2 34.49 10.09 11.08
C ILE A 2 33.24 9.23 11.33
N TRP A 3 33.05 8.80 12.58
CA TRP A 3 31.90 7.98 12.97
C TRP A 3 30.55 8.67 12.72
N GLU A 4 30.40 9.94 13.10
CA GLU A 4 29.17 10.70 12.87
C GLU A 4 28.85 10.84 11.37
N LYS A 5 29.88 11.03 10.52
CA LYS A 5 29.72 11.07 9.07
C LYS A 5 29.28 9.72 8.52
N THR A 6 29.86 8.61 8.98
CA THR A 6 29.44 7.26 8.60
C THR A 6 27.98 7.00 8.96
N VAL A 7 27.56 7.36 10.18
CA VAL A 7 26.16 7.22 10.62
C VAL A 7 25.24 8.08 9.75
N LEU A 8 25.62 9.33 9.45
CA LEU A 8 24.85 10.21 8.57
C LEU A 8 24.61 9.59 7.19
N TYR A 9 25.66 9.03 6.56
CA TYR A 9 25.52 8.38 5.26
C TYR A 9 24.62 7.14 5.32
N GLY A 10 24.72 6.34 6.39
CA GLY A 10 23.85 5.17 6.60
C GLY A 10 22.37 5.54 6.72
N ILE A 11 22.06 6.58 7.50
CA ILE A 11 20.68 7.07 7.66
C ILE A 11 20.16 7.70 6.36
N GLN A 12 21.00 8.41 5.61
CA GLN A 12 20.64 8.94 4.29
C GLN A 12 20.30 7.82 3.29
N GLY A 13 21.10 6.75 3.25
CA GLY A 13 20.81 5.58 2.42
C GLY A 13 19.48 4.93 2.81
N THR A 14 19.25 4.77 4.12
CA THR A 14 17.99 4.23 4.65
C THR A 14 16.80 5.10 4.25
N LEU A 15 16.92 6.42 4.35
CA LEU A 15 15.87 7.37 3.95
C LEU A 15 15.49 7.22 2.46
N VAL A 16 16.49 7.07 1.58
CA VAL A 16 16.26 6.86 0.13
C VAL A 16 15.47 5.58 -0.10
N ILE A 17 15.91 4.46 0.50
CA ILE A 17 15.22 3.17 0.40
C ILE A 17 13.77 3.27 0.88
N LYS A 18 13.53 3.96 2.00
CA LYS A 18 12.17 4.13 2.55
C LYS A 18 11.27 4.95 1.63
N LYS A 19 11.79 6.01 1.01
CA LYS A 19 11.04 6.81 0.02
C LYS A 19 10.69 6.01 -1.24
N GLU A 20 11.59 5.15 -1.69
CA GLU A 20 11.33 4.24 -2.80
C GLU A 20 10.24 3.22 -2.44
N GLN A 21 10.35 2.57 -1.27
CA GLN A 21 9.33 1.67 -0.75
C GLN A 21 7.95 2.34 -0.65
N LEU A 22 7.89 3.58 -0.17
CA LEU A 22 6.65 4.37 -0.11
C LEU A 22 6.06 4.61 -1.50
N THR A 23 6.92 4.91 -2.48
CA THR A 23 6.49 5.14 -3.87
C THR A 23 5.91 3.85 -4.47
N HIS A 24 6.61 2.73 -4.33
CA HIS A 24 6.12 1.42 -4.79
C HIS A 24 4.80 1.05 -4.13
N LEU A 25 4.66 1.29 -2.82
CA LEU A 25 3.43 0.96 -2.10
C LEU A 25 2.24 1.82 -2.54
N LYS A 26 2.46 3.11 -2.84
CA LYS A 26 1.44 4.00 -3.39
C LYS A 26 1.01 3.58 -4.80
N ASN A 27 1.97 3.18 -5.64
CA ASN A 27 1.69 2.68 -6.99
C ASN A 27 0.87 1.38 -6.93
N CYS A 28 1.30 0.42 -6.12
CA CYS A 28 0.58 -0.84 -5.90
C CYS A 28 -0.86 -0.60 -5.41
N LYS A 29 -1.06 0.34 -4.48
CA LYS A 29 -2.40 0.74 -4.04
C LYS A 29 -3.25 1.30 -5.19
N SER A 30 -2.66 2.12 -6.06
CA SER A 30 -3.37 2.70 -7.21
C SER A 30 -3.77 1.63 -8.23
N GLU A 31 -2.84 0.74 -8.58
CA GLU A 31 -3.09 -0.37 -9.50
C GLU A 31 -4.19 -1.30 -8.96
N LEU A 32 -4.12 -1.65 -7.69
CA LEU A 32 -5.14 -2.48 -7.04
C LEU A 32 -6.52 -1.78 -7.01
N ALA A 33 -6.56 -0.45 -6.91
CA ALA A 33 -7.83 0.30 -6.92
C ALA A 33 -8.50 0.21 -8.29
N ILE A 34 -7.73 0.32 -9.36
CA ILE A 34 -8.20 0.13 -10.74
C ILE A 34 -8.70 -1.31 -10.92
N THR A 35 -7.92 -2.31 -10.51
CA THR A 35 -8.36 -3.72 -10.58
C THR A 35 -9.63 -3.99 -9.79
N LYS A 36 -9.79 -3.36 -8.61
CA LYS A 36 -11.02 -3.47 -7.81
C LYS A 36 -12.23 -2.90 -8.56
N GLU A 37 -12.07 -1.73 -9.18
CA GLU A 37 -13.13 -1.07 -9.95
C GLU A 37 -13.55 -1.93 -11.15
N GLU A 38 -12.60 -2.39 -11.95
CA GLU A 38 -12.85 -3.29 -13.10
C GLU A 38 -13.56 -4.58 -12.66
N PHE A 39 -13.13 -5.16 -11.54
CA PHE A 39 -13.77 -6.34 -10.98
C PHE A 39 -15.19 -6.03 -10.49
N GLU A 40 -15.43 -4.91 -9.83
CA GLU A 40 -16.77 -4.48 -9.41
C GLU A 40 -17.73 -4.26 -10.59
N ASP A 41 -17.25 -3.66 -11.67
CA ASP A 41 -18.03 -3.45 -12.90
C ASP A 41 -18.45 -4.77 -13.56
N SER A 42 -17.53 -5.75 -13.54
CA SER A 42 -17.77 -7.08 -14.09
C SER A 42 -18.85 -7.87 -13.35
N LYS A 43 -19.17 -7.52 -12.10
CA LYS A 43 -20.20 -8.19 -11.27
C LYS A 43 -21.57 -8.25 -11.93
N SER A 44 -21.91 -7.25 -12.73
CA SER A 44 -23.19 -7.20 -13.44
C SER A 44 -23.33 -8.32 -14.49
N SER A 45 -22.22 -8.86 -14.99
CA SER A 45 -22.19 -9.95 -15.99
C SER A 45 -22.80 -11.25 -15.47
N ILE A 46 -22.71 -11.52 -14.16
CA ILE A 46 -23.28 -12.71 -13.50
C ILE A 46 -24.81 -12.78 -13.69
N LYS A 47 -25.45 -11.61 -13.88
CA LYS A 47 -26.90 -11.53 -14.10
C LYS A 47 -27.30 -11.85 -15.55
N LYS A 48 -26.35 -12.00 -16.48
CA LYS A 48 -26.60 -12.24 -17.90
C LYS A 48 -26.33 -13.71 -18.27
N PRO A 49 -27.16 -14.34 -19.13
CA PRO A 49 -28.46 -13.87 -19.61
C PRO A 49 -29.52 -13.81 -18.49
N GLY A 50 -30.56 -13.01 -18.67
CA GLY A 50 -31.69 -12.96 -17.73
C GLY A 50 -32.40 -14.32 -17.68
N LEU A 51 -32.74 -14.79 -16.47
CA LEU A 51 -33.48 -16.05 -16.31
C LEU A 51 -34.96 -15.74 -16.19
N SER A 52 -35.78 -16.25 -17.11
CA SER A 52 -37.24 -16.21 -17.00
C SER A 52 -37.77 -17.59 -16.60
N SER A 53 -38.84 -17.64 -15.82
CA SER A 53 -39.54 -18.88 -15.49
C SER A 53 -40.11 -19.59 -16.73
N THR A 54 -40.32 -18.86 -17.82
CA THR A 54 -40.84 -19.37 -19.09
C THR A 54 -39.81 -20.10 -19.94
N THR A 55 -38.50 -19.84 -19.74
CA THR A 55 -37.42 -20.45 -20.52
C THR A 55 -36.42 -21.21 -19.65
N TRP A 56 -36.51 -21.10 -18.31
CA TRP A 56 -35.54 -21.61 -17.36
C TRP A 56 -36.25 -22.33 -16.19
N GLN A 57 -36.45 -23.64 -16.34
CA GLN A 57 -37.13 -24.49 -15.35
C GLN A 57 -36.47 -25.87 -15.20
N GLY A 58 -36.76 -26.56 -14.09
CA GLY A 58 -36.22 -27.88 -13.78
C GLY A 58 -34.89 -27.86 -13.02
N SER A 59 -34.40 -29.05 -12.65
CA SER A 59 -33.24 -29.21 -11.76
C SER A 59 -31.94 -28.58 -12.28
N LEU A 60 -31.72 -28.57 -13.59
CA LEU A 60 -30.57 -27.91 -14.22
C LEU A 60 -30.67 -26.37 -14.09
N ALA A 61 -31.87 -25.82 -14.24
CA ALA A 61 -32.12 -24.40 -14.07
C ALA A 61 -31.85 -23.94 -12.62
N ASP A 62 -32.26 -24.77 -11.65
CA ASP A 62 -32.01 -24.51 -10.23
C ASP A 62 -30.53 -24.63 -9.88
N SER A 63 -29.84 -25.65 -10.40
CA SER A 63 -28.39 -25.81 -10.24
C SER A 63 -27.63 -24.60 -10.78
N PHE A 64 -28.03 -24.09 -11.95
CA PHE A 64 -27.43 -22.89 -12.53
C PHE A 64 -27.68 -21.62 -11.69
N LYS A 65 -28.88 -21.46 -11.10
CA LYS A 65 -29.17 -20.35 -10.17
C LYS A 65 -28.28 -20.42 -8.92
N ASN A 66 -28.05 -21.63 -8.39
CA ASN A 66 -27.16 -21.83 -7.24
C ASN A 66 -25.74 -21.37 -7.58
N VAL A 67 -25.19 -21.79 -8.72
CA VAL A 67 -23.88 -21.32 -9.19
C VAL A 67 -23.82 -19.78 -9.27
N ARG A 68 -24.86 -19.12 -9.78
CA ARG A 68 -24.91 -17.64 -9.81
C ARG A 68 -24.95 -17.01 -8.42
N ASN A 69 -25.65 -17.62 -7.47
CA ASN A 69 -25.70 -17.14 -6.09
C ASN A 69 -24.35 -17.32 -5.39
N ASP A 70 -23.65 -18.41 -5.67
CA ASP A 70 -22.29 -18.67 -5.16
C ASP A 70 -21.31 -17.64 -5.73
N MET A 71 -21.35 -17.40 -7.05
CA MET A 71 -20.56 -16.36 -7.69
C MET A 71 -20.85 -14.98 -7.08
N LYS A 72 -22.12 -14.60 -6.92
CA LYS A 72 -22.51 -13.33 -6.30
C LYS A 72 -21.94 -13.20 -4.88
N SER A 73 -21.97 -14.27 -4.10
CA SER A 73 -21.44 -14.31 -2.74
C SER A 73 -19.92 -14.15 -2.74
N ALA A 74 -19.21 -14.83 -3.65
CA ALA A 74 -17.77 -14.69 -3.83
C ALA A 74 -17.38 -13.25 -4.22
N TYR A 75 -18.10 -12.61 -5.15
CA TYR A 75 -17.89 -11.20 -5.49
C TYR A 75 -18.06 -10.28 -4.28
N ASN A 76 -19.10 -10.49 -3.48
CA ASN A 76 -19.33 -9.68 -2.28
C ASN A 76 -18.21 -9.87 -1.25
N ASP A 77 -17.71 -11.08 -1.07
CA ASP A 77 -16.62 -11.35 -0.13
C ASP A 77 -15.30 -10.73 -0.60
N ILE A 78 -14.94 -10.92 -1.87
CA ILE A 78 -13.71 -10.36 -2.45
C ILE A 78 -13.74 -8.82 -2.42
N CYS A 79 -14.76 -8.18 -3.01
CA CYS A 79 -14.84 -6.72 -3.07
C CYS A 79 -15.10 -6.07 -1.70
N GLY A 80 -16.04 -6.65 -0.94
CA GLY A 80 -16.57 -6.04 0.28
C GLY A 80 -15.73 -6.30 1.51
N LYS A 81 -15.00 -7.41 1.58
CA LYS A 81 -14.22 -7.79 2.76
C LYS A 81 -12.75 -7.89 2.47
N GLN A 82 -12.34 -8.76 1.54
CA GLN A 82 -10.93 -9.07 1.32
C GLN A 82 -10.16 -7.86 0.79
N LEU A 83 -10.63 -7.22 -0.28
CA LEU A 83 -9.96 -6.05 -0.85
C LEU A 83 -9.98 -4.86 0.12
N ASN A 84 -11.08 -4.63 0.83
CA ASN A 84 -11.15 -3.58 1.85
C ASN A 84 -10.12 -3.77 2.97
N GLU A 85 -9.93 -4.99 3.44
CA GLU A 85 -8.90 -5.34 4.43
C GLU A 85 -7.49 -5.10 3.88
N VAL A 86 -7.23 -5.46 2.62
CA VAL A 86 -5.95 -5.18 1.94
C VAL A 86 -5.70 -3.67 1.84
N PHE A 87 -6.69 -2.89 1.41
CA PHE A 87 -6.57 -1.42 1.34
C PHE A 87 -6.31 -0.78 2.69
N LYS A 88 -6.96 -1.28 3.75
CA LYS A 88 -6.69 -0.85 5.12
C LYS A 88 -5.23 -1.08 5.49
N LYS A 89 -4.70 -2.30 5.30
CA LYS A 89 -3.30 -2.65 5.58
C LYS A 89 -2.31 -1.81 4.75
N LEU A 90 -2.62 -1.57 3.48
CA LEU A 90 -1.82 -0.70 2.62
C LEU A 90 -1.76 0.73 3.18
N ASN A 91 -2.90 1.29 3.58
CA ASN A 91 -2.96 2.63 4.17
C ASN A 91 -2.18 2.73 5.49
N GLU A 92 -2.33 1.75 6.37
CA GLU A 92 -1.59 1.66 7.63
C GLU A 92 -0.07 1.62 7.37
N ARG A 93 0.37 0.81 6.41
CA ARG A 93 1.80 0.71 6.08
C ARG A 93 2.33 1.97 5.39
N ILE A 94 1.53 2.63 4.54
CA ILE A 94 1.87 3.94 3.96
C ILE A 94 2.04 4.98 5.07
N ALA A 95 1.12 5.05 6.03
CA ALA A 95 1.23 5.98 7.16
C ALA A 95 2.51 5.73 7.97
N SER A 96 2.73 4.47 8.37
CA SER A 96 3.94 4.05 9.08
C SER A 96 5.23 4.40 8.33
N LEU A 97 5.30 4.21 7.01
CA LEU A 97 6.48 4.58 6.22
C LEU A 97 6.68 6.11 6.15
N ASN A 98 5.62 6.91 6.10
CA ASN A 98 5.75 8.37 6.16
C ASN A 98 6.31 8.82 7.52
N ASP A 99 5.87 8.21 8.61
CA ASP A 99 6.36 8.52 9.96
C ASP A 99 7.84 8.13 10.09
N GLU A 100 8.23 6.94 9.61
CA GLU A 100 9.63 6.50 9.55
C GLU A 100 10.49 7.50 8.74
N ILE A 101 10.02 7.92 7.57
CA ILE A 101 10.70 8.91 6.71
C ILE A 101 10.85 10.26 7.44
N HIS A 102 9.81 10.70 8.14
CA HIS A 102 9.84 11.96 8.88
C HIS A 102 10.88 11.91 10.01
N SER A 103 10.86 10.85 10.82
CA SER A 103 11.82 10.62 11.90
C SER A 103 13.26 10.61 11.38
N LEU A 104 13.54 9.85 10.31
CA LEU A 104 14.87 9.81 9.69
C LEU A 104 15.32 11.19 9.20
N GLY A 105 14.39 12.01 8.70
CA GLY A 105 14.68 13.40 8.30
C GLY A 105 15.09 14.29 9.48
N GLN A 106 14.44 14.12 10.65
CA GLN A 106 14.81 14.80 11.89
C GLN A 106 16.18 14.35 12.40
N ASP A 107 16.47 13.05 12.35
CA ASP A 107 17.75 12.48 12.75
C ASP A 107 18.90 13.01 11.89
N ILE A 108 18.71 13.04 10.57
CA ILE A 108 19.68 13.63 9.62
C ILE A 108 19.95 15.09 9.97
N SER A 109 18.90 15.87 10.22
CA SER A 109 19.03 17.29 10.53
C SER A 109 19.80 17.51 11.84
N SER A 110 19.52 16.70 12.85
CA SER A 110 20.20 16.75 14.15
C SER A 110 21.67 16.35 14.05
N LEU A 111 21.97 15.28 13.31
CA LEU A 111 23.34 14.82 13.09
C LEU A 111 24.17 15.82 12.29
N LYS A 112 23.60 16.46 11.27
CA LYS A 112 24.27 17.54 10.52
C LYS A 112 24.70 18.68 11.44
N LYS A 113 23.79 19.18 12.28
CA LYS A 113 24.11 20.22 13.28
C LYS A 113 25.20 19.79 14.24
N LYS A 114 25.20 18.52 14.69
CA LYS A 114 26.24 17.98 15.55
C LYS A 114 27.60 17.96 14.85
N ILE A 115 27.66 17.53 13.59
CA ILE A 115 28.89 17.51 12.79
C ILE A 115 29.43 18.92 12.61
N GLU A 116 28.58 19.89 12.25
CA GLU A 116 28.98 21.31 12.09
C GLU A 116 29.58 21.88 13.38
N LYS A 117 28.99 21.58 14.54
CA LYS A 117 29.51 21.99 15.85
C LYS A 117 30.91 21.42 16.10
N LEU A 118 31.09 20.11 15.88
CA LEU A 118 32.39 19.44 16.06
C LEU A 118 33.46 19.98 15.11
N GLU A 119 33.09 20.30 13.87
CA GLU A 119 34.02 20.90 12.89
C GLU A 119 34.45 22.32 13.28
N LYS A 120 33.56 23.09 13.92
CA LYS A 120 33.89 24.42 14.44
C LYS A 120 34.84 24.32 15.64
N GLU A 121 34.54 23.44 16.60
CA GLU A 121 35.38 23.21 17.77
C GLU A 121 36.79 22.74 17.39
N GLU A 122 36.91 21.85 16.39
CA GLU A 122 38.22 21.42 15.90
C GLU A 122 39.01 22.55 15.23
N LYS A 123 38.34 23.43 14.47
CA LYS A 123 38.99 24.61 13.86
C LYS A 123 39.48 25.60 14.91
N GLU A 124 38.73 25.77 15.99
CA GLU A 124 39.11 26.65 17.11
C GLU A 124 40.27 26.06 17.91
N ALA A 125 40.28 24.75 18.17
CA ALA A 125 41.37 24.07 18.89
C ALA A 125 42.69 24.01 18.10
N ARG A 126 42.64 24.16 16.77
CA ARG A 126 43.82 24.19 15.88
C ARG A 126 44.37 25.60 15.65
N ARG A 127 43.72 26.64 16.16
CA ARG A 127 44.18 28.04 16.10
C ARG A 127 44.94 28.41 17.36
#